data_AF-A0A941EC48-F1
#
_entry.id   AF-A0A941EC48-F1
#
_cell.length_a   1.000
_cell.length_b   1.000
_cell.length_c   1.000
_cell.angle_alpha   90.00
_cell.angle_beta   90.00
_cell.angle_gamma   90.00
#
_symmetry.space_group_name_H-M   'P 1'
#
loop_
_entity.id
_entity.type
_entity.pdbx_description
1 polymer ?
#
loop_
_entity_poly.entity_id
_entity_poly.type
_entity_poly.pdbx_seq_one_letter_code
_entity_poly.pdbx_strand_id
1 'polypeptide(L)'
;MTGFAALERQDLADLLAEVGPDAPTLCAGWRTSDLVSHLVLREGRPDAAAGIVAKPLAGWTKKVQDSARARIPYPELVERFRS
;
A
#
# COMPACT_ATOMS: atom_id res chain seq x y z
N MET A 1 -0.26 8.29 -25.51
CA MET A 1 1.08 7.74 -25.23
C MET A 1 1.42 8.04 -23.78
N THR A 2 0.99 7.19 -22.84
CA THR A 2 1.39 7.23 -21.41
C THR A 2 0.98 5.89 -20.77
N GLY A 3 1.52 4.78 -21.26
CA GLY A 3 1.30 3.44 -20.67
C GLY A 3 2.35 3.03 -19.64
N PHE A 4 3.43 3.80 -19.52
CA PHE A 4 4.58 3.45 -18.69
C PHE A 4 4.22 3.37 -17.19
N ALA A 5 3.48 4.35 -16.66
CA ALA A 5 3.04 4.33 -15.26
C ALA A 5 2.11 3.14 -14.94
N ALA A 6 1.30 2.69 -15.90
CA ALA A 6 0.45 1.52 -15.72
C ALA A 6 1.27 0.21 -15.75
N LEU A 7 2.31 0.14 -16.59
CA LEU A 7 3.25 -0.98 -16.61
C LEU A 7 4.04 -1.06 -15.30
N GLU A 8 4.62 0.05 -14.84
CA GLU A 8 5.35 0.08 -13.57
C GLU A 8 4.48 -0.32 -12.37
N ARG A 9 3.18 0.02 -12.40
CA ARG A 9 2.21 -0.44 -11.39
C ARG A 9 2.01 -1.94 -11.44
N GLN A 10 1.85 -2.52 -12.64
CA GLN A 10 1.68 -3.97 -12.79
C GLN A 10 2.93 -4.72 -12.32
N ASP A 11 4.11 -4.26 -12.73
CA ASP A 11 5.40 -4.84 -12.32
C ASP A 11 5.58 -4.78 -10.79
N LEU A 12 5.21 -3.65 -10.17
CA LEU A 12 5.26 -3.50 -8.72
C LEU A 12 4.24 -4.41 -8.01
N ALA A 13 3.02 -4.56 -8.57
CA ALA A 13 2.02 -5.47 -8.02
C ALA A 13 2.48 -6.93 -8.10
N ASP A 14 3.13 -7.34 -9.19
CA ASP A 14 3.72 -8.67 -9.35
C ASP A 14 4.83 -8.91 -8.33
N LEU A 15 5.74 -7.94 -8.17
CA LEU A 15 6.81 -8.04 -7.16
C LEU A 15 6.23 -8.18 -5.75
N LEU A 16 5.21 -7.39 -5.41
CA LEU A 16 4.54 -7.47 -4.11
C LEU A 16 3.88 -8.83 -3.90
N ALA A 17 3.25 -9.41 -4.93
CA ALA A 17 2.68 -10.74 -4.85
C ALA A 17 3.75 -11.83 -4.63
N GLU A 18 4.91 -11.71 -5.31
CA GLU A 18 6.01 -12.67 -5.22
C GLU A 18 6.67 -12.68 -3.84
N VAL A 19 7.03 -11.50 -3.30
CA VAL A 19 7.78 -11.41 -2.04
C VAL A 19 6.91 -11.59 -0.80
N GLY A 20 5.58 -11.49 -0.94
CA GLY A 20 4.63 -11.65 0.15
C GLY A 20 4.60 -10.48 1.16
N PRO A 21 3.76 -10.54 2.20
CA PRO A 21 3.40 -9.40 3.06
C PRO A 21 4.46 -8.95 4.06
N ASP A 22 5.46 -9.78 4.35
CA ASP A 22 6.43 -9.55 5.42
C ASP A 22 7.82 -9.16 4.91
N ALA A 23 8.00 -9.05 3.60
CA ALA A 23 9.27 -8.65 3.01
C ALA A 23 9.62 -7.20 3.38
N PRO A 24 10.90 -6.91 3.65
CA PRO A 24 11.36 -5.56 3.96
C PRO A 24 11.29 -4.66 2.71
N THR A 25 11.03 -3.37 2.93
CA THR A 25 11.09 -2.35 1.86
C THR A 25 12.27 -1.41 2.10
N LEU A 26 12.59 -0.58 1.09
CA LEU A 26 13.57 0.50 1.24
C LEU A 26 13.08 1.62 2.16
N CYS A 27 11.77 1.68 2.43
CA CYS A 27 11.21 2.55 3.46
C CYS A 27 11.51 1.93 4.82
N ALA A 28 12.49 2.50 5.53
CA ALA A 28 12.93 1.99 6.83
C ALA A 28 11.74 1.77 7.79
N GLY A 29 11.62 0.55 8.31
CA GLY A 29 10.55 0.16 9.22
C GLY A 29 9.23 -0.25 8.55
N TRP A 30 9.15 -0.28 7.22
CA TRP A 30 7.97 -0.72 6.48
C TRP A 30 8.19 -2.08 5.84
N ARG A 31 7.20 -2.96 5.99
CA ARG A 31 7.06 -4.19 5.20
C ARG A 31 6.25 -3.92 3.93
N THR A 32 6.24 -4.86 3.01
CA THR A 32 5.44 -4.77 1.78
C THR A 32 3.95 -4.62 2.03
N SER A 33 3.40 -5.22 3.11
CA SER A 33 2.02 -4.96 3.54
C SER A 33 1.76 -3.48 3.88
N ASP A 34 2.77 -2.84 4.44
CA ASP A 34 2.73 -1.46 4.92
C ASP A 34 2.76 -0.50 3.73
N LEU A 35 3.62 -0.83 2.77
CA LEU A 35 3.74 -0.14 1.48
C LEU A 35 2.47 -0.28 0.62
N VAL A 36 1.97 -1.49 0.38
CA VAL A 36 0.78 -1.69 -0.49
C VAL A 36 -0.46 -1.02 0.12
N SER A 37 -0.62 -1.09 1.45
CA SER A 37 -1.69 -0.38 2.15
C SER A 37 -1.58 1.13 1.94
N HIS A 38 -0.36 1.68 2.01
CA HIS A 38 -0.11 3.10 1.77
C HIS A 38 -0.44 3.50 0.32
N LEU A 39 -0.05 2.69 -0.67
CA LEU A 39 -0.32 2.93 -2.08
C LEU A 39 -1.83 2.91 -2.38
N VAL A 40 -2.55 1.88 -1.93
CA VAL A 40 -4.01 1.79 -2.09
C VAL A 40 -4.73 2.97 -1.42
N LEU A 41 -4.29 3.40 -0.23
CA LEU A 41 -4.87 4.56 0.44
C LEU A 41 -4.59 5.87 -0.28
N ARG A 42 -3.39 6.02 -0.85
CA ARG A 42 -2.99 7.21 -1.62
C ARG A 42 -3.77 7.31 -2.93
N GLU A 43 -4.02 6.20 -3.60
CA GLU A 43 -4.68 6.18 -4.91
C GLU A 43 -6.21 6.10 -4.81
N GLY A 44 -6.74 5.48 -3.75
CA GLY A 44 -8.15 5.15 -3.64
C GLY A 44 -9.10 6.28 -3.27
N ARG A 45 -8.66 7.47 -2.84
CA ARG A 45 -9.61 8.49 -2.34
C ARG A 45 -9.19 9.98 -2.51
N PRO A 46 -9.96 10.75 -3.31
CA PRO A 46 -10.18 12.20 -3.07
C PRO A 46 -10.85 12.47 -1.70
N ASP A 47 -11.59 11.49 -1.15
CA ASP A 47 -12.52 11.71 -0.03
C ASP A 47 -11.97 11.36 1.37
N ALA A 48 -10.84 10.65 1.46
CA ALA A 48 -10.18 10.29 2.74
C ALA A 48 -9.02 11.21 3.11
N ALA A 49 -8.66 12.15 2.24
CA ALA A 49 -7.61 13.12 2.52
C ALA A 49 -7.88 13.92 3.80
N ALA A 50 -9.15 14.08 4.22
CA ALA A 50 -9.51 14.76 5.46
C ALA A 50 -8.92 14.11 6.73
N GLY A 51 -8.62 12.80 6.72
CA GLY A 51 -7.98 12.11 7.85
C GLY A 51 -6.46 11.99 7.74
N ILE A 52 -5.90 12.08 6.53
CA ILE A 52 -4.48 11.84 6.22
C ILE A 52 -3.64 13.14 6.32
N VAL A 53 -4.26 14.31 6.31
CA VAL A 53 -3.57 15.61 6.53
C VAL A 53 -3.16 15.81 8.00
N ALA A 54 -3.61 14.94 8.93
CA ALA A 54 -3.24 15.01 10.34
C ALA A 54 -1.85 14.39 10.64
N LYS A 55 -0.78 15.06 10.16
CA LYS A 55 0.64 14.91 10.59
C LYS A 55 1.32 13.56 10.28
N PRO A 56 2.68 13.51 10.20
CA PRO A 56 3.43 12.29 9.91
C PRO A 56 3.44 11.40 11.15
N LEU A 57 2.32 10.74 11.43
CA LEU A 57 2.18 9.89 12.59
C LEU A 57 2.59 8.46 12.20
N ALA A 58 3.90 8.19 12.23
CA ALA A 58 4.45 6.84 12.12
C ALA A 58 3.73 5.81 13.04
N GLY A 59 3.18 6.27 14.18
CA GLY A 59 2.36 5.45 15.08
C GLY A 59 0.92 5.19 14.62
N TRP A 60 0.32 6.08 13.82
CA TRP A 60 -1.02 5.87 13.25
C TRP A 60 -0.97 4.93 12.04
N THR A 61 0.08 5.04 11.23
CA THR A 61 0.38 4.13 10.12
C THR A 61 0.45 2.68 10.58
N LYS A 62 1.17 2.39 11.66
CA LYS A 62 1.23 1.04 12.26
C LYS A 62 -0.14 0.52 12.70
N LYS A 63 -0.95 1.35 13.37
CA LYS A 63 -2.30 0.95 13.85
C LYS A 63 -3.29 0.70 12.72
N VAL A 64 -3.22 1.50 11.64
CA VAL A 64 -4.03 1.33 10.44
C VAL A 64 -3.56 0.11 9.64
N GLN A 65 -2.24 -0.13 9.55
CA GLN A 65 -1.65 -1.30 8.91
C GLN A 65 -1.99 -2.59 9.65
N ASP A 66 -1.93 -2.62 10.98
CA ASP A 66 -2.35 -3.76 11.79
C ASP A 66 -3.86 -4.02 11.62
N SER A 67 -4.68 -2.96 11.53
CA SER A 67 -6.12 -3.08 11.29
C SER A 67 -6.47 -3.51 9.85
N ALA A 68 -5.66 -3.11 8.86
CA ALA A 68 -5.81 -3.52 7.47
C ALA A 68 -5.39 -4.99 7.28
N ARG A 69 -4.26 -5.41 7.88
CA ARG A 69 -3.87 -6.83 7.99
C ARG A 69 -4.97 -7.67 8.62
N ALA A 70 -5.70 -7.13 9.58
CA ALA A 70 -6.81 -7.82 10.25
C ALA A 70 -8.13 -7.85 9.44
N ARG A 71 -8.28 -7.02 8.40
CA ARG A 71 -9.57 -6.83 7.69
C ARG A 71 -9.55 -7.22 6.21
N ILE A 72 -8.41 -7.09 5.54
CA ILE A 72 -8.26 -7.37 4.11
C ILE A 72 -7.02 -8.24 3.93
N PRO A 73 -7.15 -9.45 3.35
CA PRO A 73 -6.00 -10.29 3.03
C PRO A 73 -5.00 -9.56 2.12
N TYR A 74 -3.71 -9.77 2.34
CA TYR A 74 -2.64 -9.16 1.53
C TYR A 74 -2.83 -9.33 0.01
N PRO A 75 -3.20 -10.51 -0.52
CA PRO A 75 -3.42 -10.67 -1.95
C PRO A 75 -4.50 -9.73 -2.50
N GLU A 76 -5.54 -9.47 -1.71
CA GLU A 76 -6.62 -8.56 -2.13
C GLU A 76 -6.17 -7.10 -2.13
N LEU A 77 -5.26 -6.70 -1.24
CA LEU A 77 -4.64 -5.36 -1.28
C LEU A 77 -3.76 -5.17 -2.52
N VAL A 78 -3.01 -6.20 -2.90
CA VAL A 78 -2.18 -6.17 -4.12
C VAL A 78 -3.05 -6.05 -5.36
N GLU A 79 -4.14 -6.82 -5.46
CA GLU A 79 -5.06 -6.74 -6.59
C GLU A 79 -5.79 -5.39 -6.67
N ARG A 80 -6.15 -4.80 -5.53
CA ARG A 80 -6.72 -3.44 -5.51
C ARG A 80 -5.73 -2.37 -6.00
N PHE A 81 -4.43 -2.56 -5.75
CA PHE A 81 -3.39 -1.67 -6.26
C PHE A 81 -3.10 -1.90 -7.75
N ARG A 82 -3.24 -3.13 -8.24
CA ARG A 82 -2.99 -3.51 -9.63
C ARG A 82 -3.94 -2.83 -10.63
N SER A 83 -5.19 -2.56 -10.21
CA SER A 83 -6.25 -1.95 -11.03
C SER A 83 -6.03 -0.46 -11.34
#